data_AF-A0A848FLL5-F1
#
_entry.id   AF-A0A848FLL5-F1
#
_cell.length_a   1.000
_cell.length_b   1.000
_cell.length_c   1.000
_cell.angle_alpha   90.00
_cell.angle_beta   90.00
_cell.angle_gamma   90.00
#
_symmetry.space_group_name_H-M   'P 1'
#
loop_
_entity.id
_entity.type
_entity.pdbx_description
1 polymer ?
#
loop_
_entity_poly.entity_id
_entity_poly.type
_entity_poly.pdbx_seq_one_letter_code
_entity_poly.pdbx_strand_id
1 'polypeptide(L)'
;MPGAGKTTIGRRLARELGVPFHDSDHEIERRIGGSIREFFALRGEAAFRDLEHAVITDLAREATGVLATGGGTVLREANRQALRGAGTVVYLHATPQSLHERLRHDRSRPLLQVEDPLQRLHELFSQRDGFYRASAHLVLDTGHGHIGRSVHELHRVLGRQAAPPLPPPPHQRPRGPRGPRLR
;
A
#
# COMPACT_ATOMS: atom_id res chain seq x y z
N MET A 1 3.12 -1.20 -9.71
CA MET A 1 2.14 -1.28 -10.82
C MET A 1 0.69 -1.30 -10.33
N PRO A 2 -0.28 -0.74 -11.07
CA PRO A 2 -1.72 -1.03 -10.89
C PRO A 2 -1.99 -2.53 -11.01
N GLY A 3 -2.96 -3.07 -10.28
CA GLY A 3 -3.29 -4.51 -10.35
C GLY A 3 -2.31 -5.46 -9.66
N ALA A 4 -1.18 -4.97 -9.13
CA ALA A 4 -0.19 -5.79 -8.41
C ALA A 4 -0.68 -6.30 -7.02
N GLY A 5 -1.96 -6.15 -6.68
CA GLY A 5 -2.52 -6.67 -5.42
C GLY A 5 -2.15 -5.89 -4.16
N LYS A 6 -1.59 -4.67 -4.25
CA LYS A 6 -1.13 -3.86 -3.11
C LYS A 6 -2.16 -3.72 -1.99
N THR A 7 -3.40 -3.33 -2.32
CA THR A 7 -4.48 -3.17 -1.34
C THR A 7 -4.87 -4.52 -0.72
N THR A 8 -4.94 -5.60 -1.51
CA THR A 8 -5.32 -6.94 -1.02
C THR A 8 -4.24 -7.55 -0.12
N ILE A 9 -2.98 -7.55 -0.58
CA ILE A 9 -1.82 -8.05 0.18
C ILE A 9 -1.60 -7.18 1.42
N GLY A 10 -1.67 -5.85 1.28
CA GLY A 10 -1.46 -4.92 2.37
C GLY A 10 -2.50 -5.04 3.48
N ARG A 11 -3.80 -5.12 3.14
CA ARG A 11 -4.86 -5.35 4.15
C ARG A 11 -4.67 -6.67 4.89
N ARG A 12 -4.33 -7.73 4.17
CA ARG A 12 -4.12 -9.05 4.78
C ARG A 12 -2.88 -9.03 5.69
N LEU A 13 -1.77 -8.44 5.25
CA LEU A 13 -0.57 -8.29 6.05
C LEU A 13 -0.83 -7.46 7.32
N ALA A 14 -1.53 -6.33 7.19
CA ALA A 14 -1.89 -5.48 8.34
C ALA A 14 -2.71 -6.25 9.38
N ARG A 15 -3.69 -7.03 8.91
CA ARG A 15 -4.51 -7.89 9.78
C ARG A 15 -3.68 -8.96 10.48
N GLU A 16 -2.77 -9.63 9.78
CA GLU A 16 -1.90 -10.67 10.36
C GLU A 16 -0.91 -10.08 11.38
N LEU A 17 -0.43 -8.85 11.14
CA LEU A 17 0.46 -8.12 12.05
C LEU A 17 -0.26 -7.39 13.21
N GLY A 18 -1.59 -7.27 13.16
CA GLY A 18 -2.37 -6.52 14.15
C GLY A 18 -2.15 -5.00 14.10
N VAL A 19 -1.84 -4.44 12.93
CA VAL A 19 -1.55 -3.01 12.74
C VAL A 19 -2.56 -2.35 11.78
N PRO A 20 -2.67 -1.01 11.76
CA PRO A 20 -3.54 -0.31 10.81
C PRO A 20 -3.11 -0.51 9.35
N PHE A 21 -4.08 -0.37 8.44
CA PHE A 21 -3.85 -0.34 7.00
C PHE A 21 -4.26 1.02 6.43
N HIS A 22 -3.39 1.61 5.62
CA HIS A 22 -3.60 2.88 4.94
C HIS A 22 -3.48 2.69 3.42
N ASP A 23 -4.26 3.43 2.65
CA ASP A 23 -4.18 3.46 1.18
C ASP A 23 -4.08 4.93 0.74
N SER A 24 -2.97 5.29 0.09
CA SER A 24 -2.71 6.68 -0.29
C SER A 24 -3.74 7.21 -1.28
N ASP A 25 -4.24 6.36 -2.19
CA ASP A 25 -5.22 6.79 -3.18
C ASP A 25 -6.55 7.14 -2.47
N HIS A 26 -6.94 6.36 -1.47
CA HIS A 26 -8.12 6.66 -0.64
C HIS A 26 -7.93 7.93 0.19
N GLU A 27 -6.74 8.16 0.76
CA GLU A 27 -6.46 9.39 1.50
C GLU A 27 -6.48 10.63 0.58
N ILE A 28 -5.99 10.51 -0.66
CA ILE A 28 -6.10 11.57 -1.66
C ILE A 28 -7.58 11.87 -1.96
N GLU A 29 -8.40 10.85 -2.25
CA GLU A 29 -9.84 11.02 -2.52
C GLU A 29 -10.56 11.69 -1.34
N ARG A 30 -10.21 11.30 -0.10
CA ARG A 30 -10.74 11.93 1.11
C ARG A 30 -10.38 13.41 1.20
N ARG A 31 -9.16 13.80 0.87
CA ARG A 31 -8.70 15.22 0.93
C ARG A 31 -9.32 16.10 -0.15
N ILE A 32 -9.54 15.57 -1.35
CA ILE A 32 -10.15 16.33 -2.45
C ILE A 32 -11.68 16.33 -2.40
N GLY A 33 -12.30 15.43 -1.62
CA GLY A 33 -13.74 15.31 -1.51
C GLY A 33 -14.42 14.75 -2.77
N GLY A 34 -13.69 13.95 -3.57
CA GLY A 34 -14.12 13.46 -4.88
C GLY A 34 -13.16 12.41 -5.44
N SER A 35 -13.35 12.00 -6.69
CA SER A 35 -12.49 10.97 -7.28
C SER A 35 -11.17 11.55 -7.81
N ILE A 36 -10.10 10.74 -7.74
CA ILE A 36 -8.82 11.10 -8.38
C ILE A 36 -9.00 11.37 -9.88
N ARG A 37 -9.90 10.63 -10.55
CA ARG A 37 -10.16 10.79 -11.98
C ARG A 37 -10.67 12.19 -12.31
N GLU A 38 -11.65 12.68 -11.56
CA GLU A 38 -12.21 14.03 -11.75
C GLU A 38 -11.17 15.10 -11.47
N PHE A 39 -10.42 14.96 -10.37
CA PHE A 39 -9.36 15.91 -10.05
C PHE A 39 -8.29 15.97 -11.14
N PHE A 40 -7.87 14.82 -11.66
CA PHE A 40 -6.89 14.74 -12.73
C PHE A 40 -7.41 15.39 -14.02
N ALA A 41 -8.69 15.18 -14.36
CA ALA A 41 -9.32 15.82 -15.53
C ALA A 41 -9.44 17.34 -15.38
N LEU A 42 -9.69 17.84 -14.17
CA LEU A 42 -9.89 19.27 -13.90
C LEU A 42 -8.58 20.04 -13.67
N ARG A 43 -7.57 19.41 -13.05
CA ARG A 43 -6.35 20.08 -12.55
C ARG A 43 -5.07 19.60 -13.22
N GLY A 44 -5.14 18.51 -13.99
CA GLY A 44 -4.01 17.92 -14.70
C GLY A 44 -3.07 17.10 -13.80
N GLU A 45 -2.10 16.45 -14.44
CA GLU A 45 -1.17 15.54 -13.77
C GLU A 45 -0.25 16.24 -12.78
N ALA A 46 0.27 17.42 -13.13
CA ALA A 46 1.22 18.14 -12.28
C ALA A 46 0.65 18.43 -10.89
N ALA A 47 -0.57 18.99 -10.85
CA ALA A 47 -1.26 19.28 -9.60
C ALA A 47 -1.59 18.00 -8.81
N PHE A 48 -1.98 16.92 -9.49
CA PHE A 48 -2.21 15.63 -8.84
C PHE A 48 -0.93 15.09 -8.19
N ARG A 49 0.21 15.22 -8.87
CA ARG A 49 1.51 14.75 -8.35
C ARG A 49 1.96 15.57 -7.15
N ASP A 50 1.67 16.88 -7.12
CA ASP A 50 1.93 17.74 -5.95
C ASP A 50 1.10 17.32 -4.75
N LEU A 51 -0.18 17.06 -4.96
CA LEU A 51 -1.06 16.54 -3.93
C LEU A 51 -0.63 15.14 -3.44
N GLU A 52 -0.31 14.23 -4.37
CA GLU A 52 0.19 12.89 -4.05
C GLU A 52 1.45 12.98 -3.19
N HIS A 53 2.38 13.89 -3.51
CA HIS A 53 3.58 14.10 -2.72
C HIS A 53 3.28 14.59 -1.30
N ALA A 54 2.37 15.55 -1.14
CA ALA A 54 1.96 16.03 0.18
C ALA A 54 1.35 14.90 1.02
N VAL A 55 0.42 14.13 0.44
CA VAL A 55 -0.22 12.98 1.11
C VAL A 55 0.81 11.92 1.52
N ILE A 56 1.73 11.57 0.63
CA ILE A 56 2.77 10.58 0.92
C ILE A 56 3.69 11.06 2.03
N THR A 57 4.04 12.35 2.05
CA THR A 57 4.88 12.94 3.09
C THR A 57 4.20 12.87 4.46
N ASP A 58 2.92 13.21 4.53
CA ASP A 58 2.15 13.15 5.78
C ASP A 58 2.00 11.71 6.26
N LEU A 59 1.61 10.79 5.37
CA LEU A 59 1.47 9.37 5.71
C LEU A 59 2.81 8.74 6.12
N ALA A 60 3.91 9.11 5.46
CA ALA A 60 5.25 8.64 5.83
C ALA A 60 5.68 9.13 7.23
N ARG A 61 5.20 10.30 7.66
CA ARG A 61 5.54 10.86 8.98
C ARG A 61 4.64 10.35 10.10
N GLU A 62 3.35 10.20 9.83
CA GLU A 62 2.32 10.04 10.87
C GLU A 62 1.72 8.63 10.90
N ALA A 63 1.70 7.92 9.78
CA ALA A 63 1.02 6.64 9.70
C ALA A 63 1.87 5.54 10.34
N THR A 64 1.25 4.80 11.24
CA THR A 64 1.78 3.51 11.72
C THR A 64 1.03 2.37 11.04
N GLY A 65 1.75 1.30 10.73
CA GLY A 65 1.19 0.09 10.10
C GLY A 65 1.59 -0.08 8.64
N VAL A 66 0.68 -0.63 7.82
CA VAL A 66 0.95 -0.96 6.41
C VAL A 66 0.35 0.12 5.51
N LEU A 67 1.18 0.74 4.68
CA LEU A 67 0.77 1.72 3.68
C LEU A 67 0.82 1.12 2.27
N ALA A 68 -0.32 1.08 1.58
CA ALA A 68 -0.39 0.87 0.15
C ALA A 68 -0.28 2.21 -0.58
N THR A 69 0.65 2.33 -1.54
CA THR A 69 0.85 3.55 -2.31
C THR A 69 0.26 3.46 -3.72
N GLY A 70 -0.02 4.61 -4.30
CA GLY A 70 -0.37 4.77 -5.71
C GLY A 70 0.71 4.22 -6.65
N GLY A 71 0.30 3.84 -7.86
CA GLY A 71 1.22 3.30 -8.86
C GLY A 71 2.25 4.32 -9.38
N GLY A 72 1.93 5.61 -9.33
CA GLY A 72 2.82 6.67 -9.83
C GLY A 72 3.72 7.29 -8.75
N THR A 73 3.52 6.94 -7.48
CA THR A 73 4.21 7.54 -6.34
C THR A 73 5.73 7.53 -6.49
N VAL A 74 6.30 6.46 -7.03
CA VAL A 74 7.76 6.29 -7.21
C VAL A 74 8.38 7.20 -8.27
N LEU A 75 7.57 7.87 -9.10
CA LEU A 75 8.08 8.75 -10.16
C LEU A 75 8.80 9.97 -9.57
N ARG A 76 8.36 10.46 -8.41
CA ARG A 76 9.02 11.55 -7.69
C ARG A 76 10.08 11.02 -6.75
N GLU A 77 11.29 11.57 -6.85
CA GLU A 77 12.39 11.20 -5.96
C GLU A 77 12.09 11.47 -4.49
N ALA A 78 11.51 12.63 -4.18
CA ALA A 78 11.14 13.00 -2.81
C ALA A 78 10.20 11.97 -2.16
N ASN A 79 9.26 11.39 -2.92
CA ASN A 79 8.40 10.32 -2.43
C ASN A 79 9.19 9.04 -2.12
N ARG A 80 10.14 8.67 -2.98
CA ARG A 80 11.00 7.50 -2.75
C ARG A 80 11.81 7.66 -1.48
N GLN A 81 12.40 8.84 -1.27
CA GLN A 81 13.19 9.15 -0.08
C GLN A 81 12.32 9.16 1.19
N ALA A 82 11.15 9.81 1.16
CA ALA A 82 10.21 9.84 2.28
C ALA A 82 9.78 8.43 2.71
N LEU A 83 9.38 7.59 1.75
CA LEU A 83 8.95 6.21 2.03
C LEU A 83 10.09 5.34 2.58
N ARG A 84 11.31 5.49 2.05
CA ARG A 84 12.47 4.75 2.55
C ARG A 84 12.90 5.18 3.95
N GLY A 85 12.80 6.48 4.25
CA GLY A 85 13.11 7.01 5.57
C GLY A 85 12.09 6.65 6.64
N ALA A 86 10.82 6.42 6.24
CA ALA A 86 9.73 6.10 7.15
C ALA A 86 9.63 4.61 7.52
N GLY A 87 10.11 3.69 6.67
CA GLY A 87 10.07 2.26 6.98
C GLY A 87 10.42 1.33 5.83
N THR A 88 10.04 0.06 5.99
CA THR A 88 10.38 -0.99 5.03
C THR A 88 9.51 -0.93 3.78
N VAL A 89 10.03 -0.31 2.72
CA VAL A 89 9.48 -0.36 1.36
C VAL A 89 9.55 -1.77 0.74
N VAL A 90 8.39 -2.30 0.38
CA VAL A 90 8.23 -3.59 -0.33
C VAL A 90 7.74 -3.34 -1.75
N TYR A 91 8.47 -3.86 -2.73
CA TYR A 91 8.03 -3.90 -4.12
C TYR A 91 7.39 -5.25 -4.46
N LEU A 92 6.08 -5.22 -4.73
CA LEU A 92 5.35 -6.35 -5.32
C LEU A 92 5.57 -6.37 -6.84
N HIS A 93 6.58 -7.13 -7.26
CA HIS A 93 6.96 -7.30 -8.66
C HIS A 93 5.97 -8.24 -9.36
N ALA A 94 5.57 -7.88 -10.58
CA ALA A 94 4.80 -8.72 -11.48
C ALA A 94 5.08 -8.26 -12.90
N THR A 95 5.27 -9.20 -13.82
CA THR A 95 5.52 -8.90 -15.23
C THR A 95 4.26 -8.31 -15.88
N PRO A 96 4.40 -7.51 -16.95
CA PRO A 96 3.27 -7.02 -17.74
C PRO A 96 2.30 -8.12 -18.15
N GLN A 97 2.82 -9.30 -18.54
CA GLN A 97 2.06 -10.48 -18.93
C GLN A 97 1.20 -11.00 -17.75
N SER A 98 1.81 -11.21 -16.58
CA SER A 98 1.06 -11.66 -15.39
C SER A 98 0.03 -10.64 -14.91
N LEU A 99 0.32 -9.34 -15.04
CA LEU A 99 -0.65 -8.28 -14.76
C LEU A 99 -1.80 -8.30 -15.76
N HIS A 100 -1.51 -8.47 -17.06
CA HIS A 100 -2.52 -8.56 -18.10
C HIS A 100 -3.46 -9.75 -17.86
N GLU A 101 -2.92 -10.93 -17.60
CA GLU A 101 -3.71 -12.14 -17.30
C GLU A 101 -4.64 -11.96 -16.10
N ARG A 102 -4.18 -11.27 -15.04
CA ARG A 102 -4.99 -10.97 -13.84
C ARG A 102 -6.09 -9.97 -14.12
N LEU A 103 -5.82 -9.01 -14.99
CA LEU A 103 -6.69 -7.86 -15.20
C LEU A 103 -7.63 -8.04 -16.40
N ARG A 104 -7.43 -9.07 -17.24
CA ARG A 104 -8.24 -9.30 -18.47
C ARG A 104 -9.74 -9.41 -18.24
N HIS A 105 -10.18 -9.75 -17.02
CA HIS A 105 -11.60 -9.85 -16.66
C HIS A 105 -12.10 -8.65 -15.82
N ASP A 106 -11.23 -7.71 -15.44
CA ASP A 106 -11.55 -6.56 -14.59
C ASP A 106 -11.93 -5.33 -15.44
N ARG A 107 -13.23 -5.17 -15.70
CA ARG A 107 -13.79 -4.07 -16.52
C ARG A 107 -13.75 -2.69 -15.84
N SER A 108 -13.38 -2.63 -14.55
CA SER A 108 -13.48 -1.40 -13.74
C SER A 108 -12.28 -0.46 -13.87
N ARG A 109 -11.23 -0.85 -14.61
CA ARG A 109 -9.94 -0.12 -14.64
C ARG A 109 -9.78 0.75 -15.90
N PRO A 110 -9.83 2.09 -15.78
CA PRO A 110 -9.68 3.01 -16.93
C PRO A 110 -8.34 2.89 -17.66
N LEU A 111 -7.27 2.49 -16.95
CA LEU A 111 -5.94 2.36 -17.53
C LEU A 111 -5.79 1.21 -18.54
N LEU A 112 -6.77 0.30 -18.60
CA LEU A 112 -6.84 -0.81 -19.55
C LEU A 112 -7.96 -0.63 -20.58
N GLN A 113 -8.65 0.53 -20.57
CA GLN A 113 -9.62 0.90 -21.61
C GLN A 113 -8.90 1.63 -22.75
N VAL A 114 -7.85 1.00 -23.26
CA VAL A 114 -7.06 1.45 -24.40
C VAL A 114 -7.03 0.34 -25.44
N GLU A 115 -6.69 0.67 -26.68
CA GLU A 115 -6.68 -0.27 -27.80
C GLU A 115 -5.76 -1.47 -27.55
N ASP A 116 -4.57 -1.24 -26.96
CA ASP A 116 -3.66 -2.30 -26.52
C ASP A 116 -3.29 -2.17 -25.02
N PRO A 117 -4.03 -2.85 -24.13
CA PRO A 117 -3.76 -2.83 -22.69
C PRO A 117 -2.41 -3.47 -22.31
N LEU A 118 -1.91 -4.43 -23.09
CA LEU A 118 -0.65 -5.11 -22.82
C LEU A 118 0.53 -4.20 -23.16
N GLN A 119 0.49 -3.50 -24.29
CA GLN A 119 1.46 -2.47 -24.63
C GLN A 119 1.52 -1.38 -23.56
N ARG A 120 0.35 -0.90 -23.10
CA ARG A 120 0.30 0.11 -22.05
C ARG A 120 0.94 -0.38 -20.74
N LEU A 121 0.74 -1.65 -20.38
CA LEU A 121 1.41 -2.25 -19.22
C LEU A 121 2.92 -2.32 -19.39
N HIS A 122 3.42 -2.65 -20.59
CA HIS A 122 4.86 -2.65 -20.90
C HIS A 122 5.49 -1.26 -20.78
N GLU A 123 4.83 -0.22 -21.30
CA GLU A 123 5.30 1.16 -21.17
C GLU A 123 5.40 1.58 -19.69
N LEU A 124 4.33 1.35 -18.93
CA LEU A 124 4.29 1.68 -17.51
C LEU A 124 5.34 0.90 -16.72
N PHE A 125 5.57 -0.38 -17.06
CA PHE A 125 6.59 -1.19 -16.44
C PHE A 125 7.99 -0.65 -16.74
N SER A 126 8.29 -0.39 -18.01
CA SER A 126 9.60 0.12 -18.45
C SER A 126 9.95 1.46 -17.81
N GLN A 127 8.96 2.33 -17.61
CA GLN A 127 9.16 3.63 -16.95
C GLN A 127 9.35 3.52 -15.43
N ARG A 128 8.84 2.47 -14.78
CA ARG A 128 8.69 2.44 -13.31
C ARG A 128 9.49 1.33 -12.62
N ASP A 129 9.80 0.22 -13.29
CA ASP A 129 10.48 -0.93 -12.69
C ASP A 129 11.82 -0.53 -12.05
N GLY A 130 12.64 0.25 -12.77
CA GLY A 130 13.90 0.79 -12.23
C GLY A 130 13.71 1.58 -10.94
N PHE A 131 12.71 2.46 -10.88
CA PHE A 131 12.41 3.23 -9.67
C PHE A 131 11.85 2.35 -8.54
N TYR A 132 11.00 1.37 -8.84
CA TYR A 132 10.50 0.44 -7.83
C TYR A 132 11.65 -0.37 -7.22
N ARG A 133 12.55 -0.92 -8.03
CA ARG A 133 13.70 -1.70 -7.58
C ARG A 133 14.67 -0.86 -6.75
N ALA A 134 15.02 0.33 -7.21
CA ALA A 134 15.90 1.24 -6.49
C ALA A 134 15.32 1.70 -5.13
N SER A 135 13.98 1.74 -5.04
CA SER A 135 13.29 2.18 -3.82
C SER A 135 13.05 1.07 -2.81
N ALA A 136 12.99 -0.18 -3.27
CA ALA A 136 12.64 -1.32 -2.45
C ALA A 136 13.76 -1.69 -1.46
N HIS A 137 13.37 -2.08 -0.25
CA HIS A 137 14.22 -2.88 0.63
C HIS A 137 14.01 -4.37 0.36
N LEU A 138 12.80 -4.74 -0.07
CA LEU A 138 12.41 -6.11 -0.38
C LEU A 138 11.65 -6.13 -1.71
N VAL A 139 12.01 -7.06 -2.59
CA VAL A 139 11.28 -7.32 -3.83
C VAL A 139 10.63 -8.68 -3.72
N LEU A 140 9.32 -8.74 -3.94
CA LEU A 140 8.55 -9.97 -3.91
C LEU A 140 7.95 -10.23 -5.27
N ASP A 141 8.28 -11.39 -5.84
CA ASP A 141 7.66 -11.82 -7.07
C ASP A 141 6.24 -12.32 -6.79
N THR A 142 5.28 -11.56 -7.30
CA THR A 142 3.87 -11.89 -7.22
C THR A 142 3.34 -12.43 -8.54
N GLY A 143 4.15 -12.61 -9.59
CA GLY A 143 3.69 -12.99 -10.93
C GLY A 143 2.96 -14.34 -10.98
N HIS A 144 3.44 -15.34 -10.23
CA HIS A 144 2.91 -16.73 -10.28
C HIS A 144 2.53 -17.30 -8.91
N GLY A 145 2.64 -16.48 -7.84
CA GLY A 145 2.38 -16.91 -6.47
C GLY A 145 0.94 -16.68 -6.00
N HIS A 146 0.43 -17.58 -5.16
CA HIS A 146 -0.77 -17.33 -4.36
C HIS A 146 -0.51 -16.19 -3.36
N ILE A 147 -1.42 -15.21 -3.30
CA ILE A 147 -1.39 -14.06 -2.37
C ILE A 147 -1.03 -14.48 -0.94
N GLY A 148 -1.53 -15.63 -0.47
CA GLY A 148 -1.24 -16.15 0.86
C GLY A 148 0.23 -16.49 1.12
N ARG A 149 0.94 -17.01 0.10
CA ARG A 149 2.38 -17.29 0.21
C ARG A 149 3.18 -15.99 0.33
N SER A 150 2.86 -14.98 -0.48
CA SER A 150 3.53 -13.67 -0.43
C SER A 150 3.33 -12.96 0.91
N VAL A 151 2.13 -13.06 1.50
CA VAL A 151 1.87 -12.47 2.82
C VAL A 151 2.63 -13.22 3.93
N HIS A 152 2.65 -14.54 3.89
CA HIS A 152 3.40 -15.33 4.88
C HIS A 152 4.92 -15.04 4.81
N GLU A 153 5.45 -14.90 3.61
CA GLU A 153 6.84 -14.50 3.39
C GLU A 153 7.12 -13.11 3.95
N LEU A 154 6.24 -12.13 3.69
CA LEU A 154 6.32 -10.79 4.28
C LEU A 154 6.30 -10.82 5.79
N HIS A 155 5.35 -11.54 6.39
CA HIS A 155 5.24 -11.66 7.82
C HIS A 155 6.52 -12.26 8.43
N ARG A 156 7.11 -13.28 7.80
CA ARG A 156 8.36 -13.88 8.27
C ARG A 156 9.55 -12.92 8.18
N VAL A 157 9.68 -12.17 7.09
CA VAL A 157 10.80 -11.24 6.90
C VAL A 157 10.66 -10.02 7.83
N LEU A 158 9.45 -9.46 7.94
CA LEU A 158 9.17 -8.31 8.79
C LEU A 158 9.15 -8.68 10.28
N GLY A 159 8.66 -9.87 10.64
CA GLY A 159 8.65 -10.39 12.01
C GLY A 159 10.04 -10.72 12.56
N ARG A 160 11.06 -10.90 11.71
CA ARG A 160 12.47 -11.00 12.13
C ARG A 160 13.11 -9.62 12.40
N GLN A 161 12.52 -8.55 11.86
CA GLN A 161 12.99 -7.17 12.03
C GLN A 161 12.24 -6.42 13.14
N ALA A 162 11.06 -6.90 13.54
CA ALA A 162 10.30 -6.34 14.65
C ALA A 162 10.81 -6.88 16.00
N ALA A 163 11.17 -5.96 16.91
CA ALA A 163 11.38 -6.23 18.32
C ALA A 163 10.16 -6.99 18.93
N PRO A 164 10.32 -7.72 20.06
CA PRO A 164 9.26 -8.57 20.60
C PRO A 164 7.95 -7.80 20.78
N PRO A 165 6.80 -8.48 20.60
CA PRO A 165 5.49 -7.84 20.68
C PRO A 165 5.34 -7.09 22.01
N LEU A 166 4.84 -5.85 21.92
CA LEU A 166 4.49 -5.08 23.11
C LEU A 166 3.56 -5.91 24.00
N PRO A 167 3.80 -5.95 25.32
CA PRO A 167 2.95 -6.70 26.24
C PRO A 167 1.50 -6.21 26.12
N PRO A 168 0.50 -7.11 26.27
CA PRO A 168 -0.90 -6.73 26.20
C PRO A 168 -1.18 -5.61 27.21
N PRO A 169 -2.09 -4.67 26.89
CA PRO A 169 -2.49 -3.63 27.83
C PRO A 169 -2.95 -4.30 29.14
N PRO A 170 -2.61 -3.74 30.31
CA PRO A 170 -2.95 -4.37 31.57
C PRO A 170 -4.46 -4.59 31.62
N HIS A 171 -4.87 -5.86 31.70
CA HIS A 171 -6.25 -6.24 31.92
C HIS A 171 -6.76 -5.42 33.11
N GLN A 172 -7.78 -4.57 32.88
CA GLN A 172 -8.50 -3.94 33.96
C GLN A 172 -9.02 -5.06 34.84
N ARG A 173 -8.43 -5.20 36.03
CA ARG A 173 -8.88 -6.19 37.01
C ARG A 173 -10.39 -6.00 37.19
N PRO A 174 -11.20 -7.07 37.16
CA PRO A 174 -12.60 -6.94 37.51
C PRO A 174 -12.68 -6.33 38.91
N ARG A 175 -13.40 -5.21 39.03
CA ARG A 175 -13.70 -4.58 40.32
C ARG A 175 -14.29 -5.67 41.20
N GLY A 176 -13.59 -5.99 42.30
CA GLY A 176 -14.03 -6.98 43.28
C GLY A 176 -15.44 -6.66 43.79
N PRO A 177 -16.18 -7.67 44.27
CA PRO A 177 -17.56 -7.50 44.69
C PRO A 177 -17.64 -6.46 45.82
N ARG A 178 -18.54 -5.48 45.66
CA ARG A 178 -18.90 -4.54 46.71
C ARG A 178 -19.41 -5.34 47.90
N GLY A 179 -18.70 -5.24 49.03
CA GLY A 179 -19.11 -5.85 50.30
C GLY A 179 -20.51 -5.39 50.74
N PRO A 180 -21.19 -6.20 51.56
CA PRO A 180 -22.57 -5.93 51.95
C PRO A 180 -22.66 -4.67 52.82
N ARG A 181 -23.65 -3.83 52.51
CA ARG A 181 -24.06 -2.71 53.36
C ARG A 181 -24.63 -3.27 54.66
N LEU A 182 -23.97 -3.00 55.78
CA LEU A 182 -24.54 -3.20 57.11
C LEU A 182 -25.39 -1.98 57.46
N ARG A 183 -26.68 -2.26 57.72
CA ARG A 183 -27.74 -1.54 58.45
C ARG A 183 -27.92 -0.04 58.19
#